data_AF-A0A353G964-F1
#
_entry.id   AF-A0A353G964-F1
#
_cell.length_a   1.000
_cell.length_b   1.000
_cell.length_c   1.000
_cell.angle_alpha   90.00
_cell.angle_beta   90.00
_cell.angle_gamma   90.00
#
_symmetry.space_group_name_H-M   'P 1'
#
loop_
_entity.id
_entity.type
_entity.pdbx_description
1 polymer ?
#
loop_
_entity_poly.entity_id
_entity_poly.type
_entity_poly.pdbx_seq_one_letter_code
_entity_poly.pdbx_strand_id
1 'polypeptide(L)'
;MAEKVLTANRLGDGIAVWLDANGQWIENLQDAFVARHAEAEAALEQTGKRALADNLVVDVNLIDVEERDGKLWPLRLRERIRAEGPTMPYAEGHGFADPDFIAA
;
A
#
# COMPACT_ATOMS: atom_id res chain seq x y z
N MET A 1 -6.03 15.03 9.86
CA MET A 1 -6.71 13.73 10.01
C MET A 1 -6.00 12.81 9.02
N ALA A 2 -5.42 11.71 9.48
CA ALA A 2 -4.70 10.83 8.56
C ALA A 2 -5.71 10.13 7.66
N GLU A 3 -5.40 10.03 6.38
CA GLU A 3 -6.22 9.32 5.41
C GLU A 3 -5.78 7.86 5.40
N LYS A 4 -6.66 6.94 5.00
CA LYS A 4 -6.30 5.52 4.99
C LYS A 4 -6.36 4.91 3.62
N VAL A 5 -5.43 4.00 3.35
CA VAL A 5 -5.42 3.15 2.17
C VAL A 5 -5.29 1.70 2.59
N LEU A 6 -5.79 0.79 1.76
CA LEU A 6 -5.67 -0.66 1.99
C LEU A 6 -4.42 -1.18 1.28
N THR A 7 -3.56 -1.88 2.01
CA THR A 7 -2.39 -2.59 1.45
C THR A 7 -2.40 -4.06 1.83
N ALA A 8 -1.73 -4.88 1.01
CA ALA A 8 -1.52 -6.29 1.24
C ALA A 8 -0.28 -6.79 0.46
N ASN A 9 0.08 -8.07 0.58
CA ASN A 9 0.97 -8.75 -0.35
C ASN A 9 0.16 -9.66 -1.26
N ARG A 10 0.39 -9.60 -2.57
CA ARG A 10 -0.21 -10.54 -3.53
C ARG A 10 0.31 -11.95 -3.26
N LEU A 11 -0.58 -12.93 -3.17
CA LEU A 11 -0.20 -14.29 -2.75
C LEU A 11 0.78 -14.96 -3.73
N GLY A 12 0.63 -14.69 -5.03
CA GLY A 12 1.39 -15.38 -6.08
C GLY A 12 2.89 -15.06 -6.11
N ASP A 13 3.27 -13.83 -5.78
CA ASP A 13 4.64 -13.33 -5.93
C ASP A 13 5.14 -12.51 -4.73
N GLY A 14 4.28 -12.26 -3.74
CA GLY A 14 4.63 -11.51 -2.54
C GLY A 14 4.77 -10.01 -2.74
N ILE A 15 4.45 -9.48 -3.93
CA ILE A 15 4.57 -8.04 -4.21
C ILE A 15 3.58 -7.26 -3.32
N ALA A 16 4.05 -6.15 -2.74
CA ALA A 16 3.19 -5.23 -2.02
C ALA A 16 2.21 -4.59 -3.01
N VAL A 17 0.92 -4.64 -2.67
CA VAL A 17 -0.15 -4.12 -3.50
C VAL A 17 -1.08 -3.23 -2.68
N TRP A 18 -1.78 -2.34 -3.38
CA TRP A 18 -2.76 -1.41 -2.84
C TRP A 18 -4.07 -1.57 -3.61
N LEU A 19 -5.19 -1.31 -2.95
CA LEU A 19 -6.49 -1.41 -3.60
C LEU A 19 -6.87 -0.07 -4.26
N ASP A 20 -7.17 -0.08 -5.54
CA ASP A 20 -7.65 1.09 -6.28
C ASP A 20 -9.17 1.30 -6.12
N ALA A 21 -9.70 2.38 -6.71
CA ALA A 21 -11.12 2.71 -6.66
C ALA A 21 -12.02 1.72 -7.44
N ASN A 22 -11.44 0.94 -8.35
CA ASN A 22 -12.15 -0.08 -9.15
C ASN A 22 -12.13 -1.46 -8.47
N GLY A 23 -11.49 -1.60 -7.30
CA GLY A 23 -11.34 -2.87 -6.60
C GLY A 23 -10.22 -3.75 -7.15
N GLN A 24 -9.28 -3.19 -7.92
CA GLN A 24 -8.10 -3.87 -8.42
C GLN A 24 -6.92 -3.71 -7.46
N TRP A 25 -6.15 -4.79 -7.31
CA TRP A 25 -4.87 -4.76 -6.58
C TRP A 25 -3.76 -4.30 -7.52
N ILE A 26 -3.22 -3.13 -7.24
CA ILE A 26 -2.22 -2.43 -8.04
C ILE A 26 -0.91 -2.28 -7.26
N GLU A 27 0.20 -2.02 -7.97
CA GLU A 27 1.55 -1.95 -7.40
C GLU A 27 2.01 -0.52 -7.09
N ASN A 28 1.22 0.49 -7.47
CA ASN A 28 1.54 1.88 -7.23
C ASN A 28 0.66 2.44 -6.11
N LEU A 29 1.26 2.83 -4.98
CA LEU A 29 0.55 3.49 -3.89
C LEU A 29 -0.22 4.73 -4.37
N GLN A 30 0.31 5.48 -5.33
CA GLN A 30 -0.28 6.76 -5.75
C GLN A 30 -1.64 6.61 -6.42
N ASP A 31 -1.97 5.41 -6.93
CA ASP A 31 -3.25 5.12 -7.57
C ASP A 31 -4.25 4.44 -6.60
N ALA A 32 -3.89 4.32 -5.32
CA ALA A 32 -4.71 3.67 -4.30
C ALA A 32 -5.98 4.47 -3.97
N PHE A 33 -7.04 3.76 -3.60
CA PHE A 33 -8.25 4.37 -3.09
C PHE A 33 -8.05 4.89 -1.66
N VAL A 34 -8.29 6.18 -1.49
CA VAL A 34 -8.14 6.89 -0.22
C VAL A 34 -9.48 6.92 0.52
N ALA A 35 -9.55 6.21 1.64
CA ALA A 35 -10.68 6.28 2.57
C ALA A 35 -10.58 7.56 3.41
N ARG A 36 -11.56 8.46 3.21
CA ARG A 36 -11.66 9.75 3.91
C ARG A 36 -12.76 9.79 4.99
N HIS A 37 -13.48 8.69 5.17
CA HIS A 37 -14.57 8.56 6.15
C HIS A 37 -14.74 7.10 6.59
N ALA A 38 -15.45 6.89 7.71
CA ALA A 38 -15.53 5.59 8.38
C ALA A 38 -16.18 4.49 7.52
N GLU A 39 -17.18 4.83 6.69
CA GLU A 39 -17.83 3.87 5.80
C GLU A 39 -16.88 3.39 4.70
N ALA A 40 -15.99 4.25 4.20
CA ALA A 40 -14.97 3.88 3.24
C ALA A 40 -13.92 2.94 3.87
N GLU A 41 -13.50 3.21 5.10
CA GLU A 41 -12.61 2.30 5.86
C GLU A 41 -13.24 0.92 6.02
N ALA A 42 -14.51 0.86 6.46
CA ALA A 42 -15.23 -0.40 6.63
C ALA A 42 -15.37 -1.19 5.32
N ALA A 43 -15.64 -0.50 4.20
CA ALA A 43 -15.72 -1.11 2.87
C ALA A 43 -14.36 -1.69 2.41
N LEU A 44 -13.26 -0.98 2.68
CA LEU A 44 -11.91 -1.47 2.42
C LEU A 44 -11.59 -2.71 3.27
N GLU A 45 -11.89 -2.69 4.57
CA GLU A 45 -11.69 -3.86 5.42
C GLU A 45 -12.46 -5.09 4.94
N GLN A 46 -13.71 -4.90 4.53
CA GLN A 46 -14.55 -6.00 4.03
C GLN A 46 -13.98 -6.56 2.72
N THR A 47 -13.58 -5.69 1.81
CA THR A 47 -12.94 -6.10 0.54
C THR A 47 -11.64 -6.86 0.80
N GLY A 48 -10.82 -6.38 1.71
CA GLY A 48 -9.58 -7.02 2.13
C GLY A 48 -9.80 -8.41 2.74
N LYS A 49 -10.77 -8.55 3.67
CA LYS A 49 -11.14 -9.85 4.27
C LYS A 49 -11.59 -10.85 3.22
N ARG A 50 -12.37 -10.41 2.22
CA ARG A 50 -12.80 -11.26 1.11
C ARG A 50 -11.61 -11.69 0.24
N ALA A 51 -10.75 -10.76 -0.14
CA ALA A 51 -9.57 -11.06 -0.96
C ALA A 51 -8.59 -12.03 -0.26
N LEU A 52 -8.46 -11.92 1.07
CA LEU A 52 -7.73 -12.89 1.89
C LEU A 52 -8.38 -14.28 1.85
N ALA A 53 -9.70 -14.36 2.03
CA ALA A 53 -10.45 -15.63 1.99
C ALA A 53 -10.40 -16.29 0.59
N ASP A 54 -10.37 -15.47 -0.46
CA ASP A 54 -10.27 -15.90 -1.86
C ASP A 54 -8.81 -16.25 -2.26
N ASN A 55 -7.85 -16.19 -1.33
CA ASN A 55 -6.42 -16.46 -1.56
C ASN A 55 -5.79 -15.57 -2.63
N LEU A 56 -6.23 -14.30 -2.73
CA LEU A 56 -5.63 -13.33 -3.64
C LEU A 56 -4.45 -12.61 -2.99
N VAL A 57 -4.57 -12.32 -1.69
CA VAL A 57 -3.61 -11.52 -0.93
C VAL A 57 -3.44 -12.02 0.50
N VAL A 58 -2.35 -11.61 1.15
CA VAL A 58 -2.02 -11.87 2.56
C VAL A 58 -1.54 -10.58 3.25
N ASP A 59 -1.47 -10.56 4.58
CA ASP A 59 -1.09 -9.38 5.38
C ASP A 59 -1.88 -8.11 5.02
N VAL A 60 -3.21 -8.25 4.93
CA VAL A 60 -4.14 -7.15 4.60
C VAL A 60 -4.19 -6.16 5.76
N ASN A 61 -3.89 -4.89 5.49
CA ASN A 61 -3.86 -3.82 6.48
C ASN A 61 -4.42 -2.50 5.93
N LEU A 62 -5.20 -1.80 6.75
CA LEU A 62 -5.43 -0.37 6.56
C LEU A 62 -4.26 0.40 7.18
N ILE A 63 -3.65 1.28 6.39
CA ILE A 63 -2.51 2.08 6.82
C ILE A 63 -2.83 3.57 6.71
N ASP A 64 -2.26 4.34 7.63
CA ASP A 64 -2.39 5.79 7.64
C ASP A 64 -1.40 6.42 6.65
N VAL A 65 -1.91 7.32 5.82
CA VAL A 65 -1.17 8.12 4.84
C VAL A 65 -1.47 9.61 5.02
N GLU A 66 -0.54 10.44 4.56
CA GLU A 66 -0.68 11.87 4.41
C GLU A 66 -0.51 12.24 2.94
N GLU A 67 -1.23 13.26 2.47
CA GLU A 67 -0.97 13.85 1.16
C GLU A 67 0.08 14.96 1.31
N ARG A 68 1.25 14.78 0.68
CA ARG A 68 2.37 15.73 0.66
C ARG A 68 2.68 16.09 -0.80
N ASP A 69 2.55 17.37 -1.15
CA ASP A 69 2.78 17.87 -2.52
C ASP A 69 2.04 17.07 -3.62
N GLY A 70 0.79 16.65 -3.32
CA GLY A 70 -0.04 15.87 -4.22
C GLY A 70 0.34 14.39 -4.35
N LYS A 71 1.23 13.89 -3.48
CA LYS A 71 1.60 12.48 -3.39
C LYS A 71 1.17 11.88 -2.06
N LEU A 72 0.72 10.62 -2.11
CA LEU A 72 0.42 9.84 -0.92
C LEU A 72 1.72 9.40 -0.25
N TRP A 73 1.78 9.64 1.06
CA TRP A 73 2.94 9.41 1.91
C TRP A 73 2.57 8.54 3.12
N PRO A 74 3.08 7.30 3.23
CA PRO A 74 2.80 6.46 4.39
C PRO A 74 3.45 6.99 5.67
N LEU A 75 2.70 6.96 6.77
CA LEU A 75 3.22 7.40 8.08
C LEU A 75 4.23 6.44 8.69
N ARG A 76 4.15 5.15 8.36
CA ARG A 76 5.00 4.10 8.93
C ARG A 76 6.14 3.76 7.97
N LEU A 77 7.36 3.70 8.50
CA LEU A 77 8.57 3.32 7.75
C LEU A 77 8.39 2.01 6.96
N ARG A 78 7.79 0.98 7.56
CA ARG A 78 7.52 -0.31 6.90
C ARG A 78 6.79 -0.12 5.58
N GLU A 79 5.77 0.75 5.56
CA GLU A 79 4.94 0.97 4.38
C GLU A 79 5.64 1.82 3.33
N ARG A 80 6.55 2.71 3.74
CA ARG A 80 7.41 3.45 2.81
C ARG A 80 8.35 2.51 2.06
N ILE A 81 8.98 1.58 2.78
CA ILE A 81 9.83 0.54 2.17
C ILE A 81 8.99 -0.36 1.25
N ARG A 82 7.75 -0.70 1.62
CA ARG A 82 6.88 -1.51 0.76
C ARG A 82 6.45 -0.79 -0.52
N ALA A 83 6.25 0.52 -0.46
CA ALA A 83 5.88 1.34 -1.62
C ALA A 83 7.02 1.48 -2.64
N GLU A 84 8.26 1.61 -2.17
CA GLU A 84 9.43 1.87 -3.02
C GLU A 84 10.24 0.61 -3.36
N GLY A 85 10.26 -0.37 -2.46
CA GLY A 85 11.09 -1.56 -2.55
C GLY A 85 12.27 -1.58 -1.56
N PRO A 86 13.29 -2.41 -1.81
CA PRO A 86 14.37 -2.65 -0.84
C PRO A 86 15.21 -1.39 -0.59
N THR A 87 15.69 -1.20 0.63
CA THR A 87 16.54 -0.04 1.00
C THR A 87 18.00 -0.19 0.62
N MET A 88 18.38 -1.33 0.04
CA MET A 88 19.75 -1.65 -0.38
C MET A 88 19.71 -2.35 -1.74
N PRO A 89 20.76 -2.24 -2.55
CA PRO A 89 20.87 -3.01 -3.79
C PRO A 89 20.76 -4.51 -3.50
N TYR A 90 19.73 -5.14 -4.06
CA TYR A 90 19.42 -6.54 -3.79
C TYR A 90 19.74 -7.47 -4.97
N ALA A 91 19.53 -7.01 -6.20
CA ALA A 91 19.80 -7.78 -7.40
C ALA A 91 20.01 -6.85 -8.61
N GLU A 92 20.73 -7.33 -9.63
CA GLU A 92 20.95 -6.60 -10.87
C GLU A 92 19.60 -6.32 -11.56
N GLY A 93 19.41 -5.09 -12.05
CA GLY A 93 18.16 -4.66 -12.68
C GLY A 93 17.02 -4.32 -11.70
N HIS A 94 17.22 -4.44 -10.39
CA HIS A 94 16.26 -4.01 -9.38
C HIS A 94 16.68 -2.69 -8.74
N GLY A 95 15.78 -1.72 -8.74
CA GLY A 95 15.96 -0.46 -8.02
C GLY A 95 16.02 -0.65 -6.51
N PHE A 96 16.42 0.41 -5.81
CA PHE A 96 16.33 0.52 -4.36
C PHE A 96 15.53 1.77 -4.01
N ALA A 97 14.95 1.78 -2.81
CA ALA A 97 14.08 2.84 -2.37
C ALA A 97 14.79 4.19 -2.33
N ASP A 98 14.08 5.25 -2.73
CA ASP A 98 14.57 6.62 -2.62
C ASP A 98 14.86 6.96 -1.14
N PRO A 99 16.13 7.27 -0.79
CA PRO A 99 16.50 7.61 0.59
C PRO A 99 15.70 8.78 1.16
N ASP A 100 15.35 9.78 0.34
CA ASP A 100 14.61 10.95 0.78
C ASP A 100 13.15 10.58 1.09
N PHE A 101 12.58 9.66 0.32
CA PHE A 101 11.24 9.10 0.59
C PHE A 101 11.20 8.29 1.89
N ILE A 102 12.26 7.51 2.16
CA ILE A 102 12.33 6.68 3.36
C ILE A 102 12.59 7.50 4.64
N ALA A 103 13.36 8.60 4.55
CA ALA A 103 13.86 9.35 5.70
C ALA A 103 12.89 10.39 6.29
N ALA A 104 11.87 10.85 5.55
CA ALA A 104 10.94 11.90 6.00
C ALA A 104 9.77 11.40 6.89
#